data_AF-A0A6B3MV54-F1
#
_entry.id   AF-A0A6B3MV54-F1
#
_cell.length_a   1.000
_cell.length_b   1.000
_cell.length_c   1.000
_cell.angle_alpha   90.00
_cell.angle_beta   90.00
_cell.angle_gamma   90.00
#
_symmetry.space_group_name_H-M   'P 1'
#
loop_
_entity.id
_entity.type
_entity.pdbx_description
1 polymer ?
#
loop_
_entity_poly.entity_id
_entity_poly.type
_entity_poly.pdbx_seq_one_letter_code
_entity_poly.pdbx_strand_id
1 'polypeptide(L)'
;MAQPLYIKPDIRSTLGISIFTIPKPFLGNIGIIQHNAITSWTLLKPKPEIILFGDEIGTAAIAQDLGVNHVPDIECNSYGTPLLDSVFAQVQEQAIHDIITYINADILLLKDFTQAIEQVCQHLDTFLITGRRWNLDLSKPIEFQSPTWEESLCQQVYQSGCLGAHDAKDYFIFPKNLFPTIPKFAVGRGYWDTWMVTTAAKKGYPIVDASEVVMAVHQNHSYGHLIGGKNEAHMGKEAQQNKTIGNVQGQGTIADSTWQLKPWHDHDSPRVSVIIIVHNNSAIVERAVDSVLAQNYSDYEIIVVDGAGNQGTENREQGVGSREGSPLAPLNKGGMRVAGNREQGVGSREGSPLAPLNKGGTGINKGGTGSRNLSKGGIVIKGGCVRKWGALCDWPTATLRERALEMAQGEFVTFVDSDSVLLPDALEKQVAAFDRESSTLDLLLSGWQLVEGEKITQVTPWQELPDLEDLHIWKLEKLWQPLRQSNIMFRRSRLDLVGGFNRELNQEAAIVEVIINLVFLRGSRALWLPEATCSYFGQSNTIEEQSSSVSEDMKEVIDSIFKQPTVKGWMQKFKARAYPKGVGSRESGIGNRESGIGSRESGIGSRESGIESNKNRTYAVNLISPP
;
A
#
# COMPACT_ATOMS: atom_id res chain seq x y z
N MET A 1 -7.88 16.35 6.14
CA MET A 1 -7.10 15.51 5.22
C MET A 1 -5.82 16.26 4.90
N ALA A 2 -4.68 15.57 4.88
CA ALA A 2 -3.39 16.18 4.58
C ALA A 2 -3.33 16.59 3.09
N GLN A 3 -2.59 17.66 2.77
CA GLN A 3 -2.37 18.08 1.38
C GLN A 3 -1.29 17.20 0.72
N PRO A 4 -1.58 16.55 -0.42
CA PRO A 4 -0.59 15.71 -1.11
C PRO A 4 0.45 16.57 -1.83
N LEU A 5 1.71 16.14 -1.76
CA LEU A 5 2.85 16.68 -2.47
C LEU A 5 3.55 15.53 -3.20
N TYR A 6 3.51 15.53 -4.53
CA TYR A 6 4.03 14.45 -5.35
C TYR A 6 5.52 14.65 -5.66
N ILE A 7 6.36 13.67 -5.32
CA ILE A 7 7.79 13.66 -5.66
C ILE A 7 7.96 13.43 -7.16
N LYS A 8 8.70 14.30 -7.88
CA LYS A 8 8.85 14.17 -9.34
C LYS A 8 9.77 12.99 -9.74
N PRO A 9 9.54 12.30 -10.87
CA PRO A 9 10.34 11.12 -11.25
C PRO A 9 11.81 11.45 -11.58
N ASP A 10 12.05 12.67 -12.05
CA ASP A 10 13.35 13.18 -12.46
C ASP A 10 14.04 14.01 -11.37
N ILE A 11 13.50 14.04 -10.15
CA ILE A 11 14.05 14.87 -9.08
C ILE A 11 15.47 14.44 -8.73
N ARG A 12 16.38 15.41 -8.79
CA ARG A 12 17.77 15.29 -8.36
C ARG A 12 17.94 16.15 -7.14
N SER A 13 18.37 15.56 -6.04
CA SER A 13 18.78 16.34 -4.89
C SER A 13 20.04 17.13 -5.26
N THR A 14 19.99 18.43 -4.99
CA THR A 14 21.09 19.39 -5.15
C THR A 14 21.31 20.19 -3.86
N LEU A 15 20.30 20.24 -3.00
CA LEU A 15 20.32 20.84 -1.68
C LEU A 15 21.29 20.14 -0.73
N GLY A 16 22.22 20.90 -0.15
CA GLY A 16 23.03 20.42 0.96
C GLY A 16 22.21 20.37 2.26
N ILE A 17 22.39 19.31 3.05
CA ILE A 17 21.72 19.09 4.34
C ILE A 17 22.74 18.70 5.40
N SER A 18 22.49 19.07 6.66
CA SER A 18 23.31 18.67 7.80
C SER A 18 22.56 17.66 8.67
N ILE A 19 23.11 16.46 8.80
CA ILE A 19 22.58 15.37 9.63
C ILE A 19 23.33 15.37 10.96
N PHE A 20 22.62 15.27 12.08
CA PHE A 20 23.23 15.16 13.41
C PHE A 20 22.57 14.07 14.24
N THR A 21 23.40 13.45 15.09
CA THR A 21 22.97 12.37 15.99
C THR A 21 23.84 12.33 17.25
N ILE A 22 23.38 11.59 18.25
CA ILE A 22 24.06 11.37 19.54
C ILE A 22 24.19 9.85 19.70
N PRO A 23 25.30 9.24 19.24
CA PRO A 23 25.44 7.80 19.23
C PRO A 23 25.64 7.23 20.65
N LYS A 24 25.21 5.99 20.82
CA LYS A 24 25.52 5.10 21.94
C LYS A 24 26.98 4.58 21.78
N PRO A 25 27.61 3.99 22.81
CA PRO A 25 28.91 3.33 22.68
C PRO A 25 29.00 2.38 21.46
N PHE A 26 30.07 2.47 20.69
CA PHE A 26 30.34 1.60 19.54
C PHE A 26 30.91 0.24 19.97
N LEU A 27 30.14 -0.48 20.79
CA LEU A 27 30.51 -1.75 21.40
C LEU A 27 29.54 -2.87 20.96
N GLY A 28 30.09 -4.01 20.54
CA GLY A 28 29.31 -5.16 20.12
C GLY A 28 28.29 -4.85 19.00
N ASN A 29 27.11 -5.46 19.08
CA ASN A 29 26.10 -5.36 18.01
C ASN A 29 25.56 -3.94 17.79
N ILE A 30 25.47 -3.10 18.83
CA ILE A 30 25.02 -1.71 18.67
C ILE A 30 26.08 -0.86 17.95
N GLY A 31 27.37 -1.19 18.09
CA GLY A 31 28.43 -0.60 17.27
C GLY A 31 28.28 -0.91 15.78
N ILE A 32 27.96 -2.17 15.43
CA ILE A 32 27.70 -2.57 14.03
C ILE A 32 26.49 -1.83 13.45
N ILE A 33 25.39 -1.77 14.21
CA ILE A 33 24.16 -1.07 13.81
C ILE A 33 24.43 0.42 13.55
N GLN A 34 25.17 1.08 14.43
CA GLN A 34 25.47 2.51 14.28
C GLN A 34 26.46 2.80 13.16
N HIS A 35 27.47 1.94 12.99
CA HIS A 35 28.35 2.02 11.84
C HIS A 35 27.56 1.87 10.54
N ASN A 36 26.69 0.86 10.42
CA ASN A 36 25.82 0.66 9.26
C ASN A 36 24.98 1.90 8.95
N ALA A 37 24.30 2.47 9.97
CA ALA A 37 23.47 3.66 9.82
C ALA A 37 24.29 4.85 9.28
N ILE A 38 25.35 5.23 9.99
CA ILE A 38 26.15 6.41 9.65
C ILE A 38 26.84 6.22 8.28
N THR A 39 27.32 5.02 7.95
CA THR A 39 27.88 4.73 6.62
C THR A 39 26.84 4.98 5.52
N SER A 40 25.59 4.50 5.68
CA SER A 40 24.52 4.77 4.70
C SER A 40 24.31 6.28 4.46
N TRP A 41 24.39 7.11 5.51
CA TRP A 41 24.24 8.55 5.40
C TRP A 41 25.39 9.20 4.60
N THR A 42 26.63 8.69 4.71
CA THR A 42 27.78 9.18 3.93
C THR A 42 27.65 8.91 2.42
N LEU A 43 26.81 7.94 2.03
CA LEU A 43 26.62 7.53 0.64
C LEU A 43 25.52 8.33 -0.08
N LEU A 44 24.66 9.03 0.66
CA LEU A 44 23.65 9.94 0.12
C LEU A 44 24.27 10.99 -0.85
N LYS A 45 23.43 11.52 -1.74
CA LYS A 45 23.83 12.46 -2.79
C LYS A 45 22.88 13.68 -2.81
N PRO A 46 23.38 14.92 -2.71
CA PRO A 46 24.77 15.29 -2.38
C PRO A 46 25.21 14.72 -1.01
N LYS A 47 26.53 14.56 -0.77
CA LYS A 47 27.00 14.04 0.53
C LYS A 47 26.60 15.03 1.63
N PRO A 48 25.81 14.62 2.64
CA PRO A 48 25.46 15.48 3.76
C PRO A 48 26.70 15.88 4.57
N GLU A 49 26.63 17.03 5.24
CA GLU A 49 27.38 17.19 6.47
C GLU A 49 26.81 16.20 7.50
N ILE A 50 27.68 15.53 8.25
CA ILE A 50 27.28 14.60 9.33
C ILE A 50 28.05 15.00 10.58
N ILE A 51 27.33 15.19 11.69
CA ILE A 51 27.89 15.61 12.98
C ILE A 51 27.49 14.60 14.07
N LEU A 52 28.49 13.95 14.68
CA LEU A 52 28.30 13.06 15.81
C LEU A 52 28.55 13.85 17.11
N PHE A 53 27.58 13.87 18.02
CA PHE A 53 27.65 14.60 19.28
C PHE A 53 27.88 13.68 20.49
N GLY A 54 28.72 14.10 21.43
CA GLY A 54 29.04 13.38 22.66
C GLY A 54 30.31 12.53 22.58
N ASP A 55 30.86 12.16 23.73
CA ASP A 55 32.13 11.45 23.87
C ASP A 55 31.96 9.96 24.27
N GLU A 56 30.90 9.32 23.76
CA GLU A 56 30.65 7.90 24.01
C GLU A 56 31.72 7.01 23.36
N ILE A 57 32.04 5.88 23.99
CA ILE A 57 33.19 5.04 23.64
C ILE A 57 33.18 4.68 22.14
N GLY A 58 34.24 5.07 21.44
CA GLY A 58 34.46 4.80 20.02
C GLY A 58 33.95 5.87 19.05
N THR A 59 33.19 6.87 19.51
CA THR A 59 32.58 7.90 18.64
C THR A 59 33.62 8.67 17.83
N ALA A 60 34.69 9.15 18.48
CA ALA A 60 35.78 9.87 17.81
C ALA A 60 36.50 9.03 16.73
N ALA A 61 36.71 7.74 16.99
CA ALA A 61 37.36 6.84 16.05
C ALA A 61 36.49 6.56 14.82
N ILE A 62 35.19 6.38 15.01
CA ILE A 62 34.21 6.18 13.92
C ILE A 62 34.05 7.48 13.10
N ALA A 63 34.06 8.64 13.76
CA ALA A 63 34.00 9.93 13.08
C ALA A 63 35.22 10.13 12.16
N GLN A 64 36.41 9.79 12.65
CA GLN A 64 37.64 9.84 11.87
C GLN A 64 37.63 8.86 10.69
N ASP A 65 37.20 7.61 10.89
CA ASP A 65 37.16 6.56 9.87
C ASP A 65 36.19 6.89 8.72
N LEU A 66 34.98 7.37 9.06
CA LEU A 66 33.94 7.73 8.08
C LEU A 66 34.12 9.14 7.48
N GLY A 67 35.07 9.93 7.99
CA GLY A 67 35.31 11.31 7.55
C GLY A 67 34.08 12.20 7.78
N VAL A 68 33.61 12.25 9.03
CA VAL A 68 32.47 13.05 9.51
C VAL A 68 32.86 13.86 10.74
N ASN A 69 32.09 14.89 11.08
CA ASN A 69 32.40 15.81 12.18
C ASN A 69 32.10 15.15 13.54
N HIS A 70 32.91 15.45 14.56
CA HIS A 70 32.71 15.01 15.95
C HIS A 70 32.76 16.21 16.90
N VAL A 71 31.78 16.27 17.81
CA VAL A 71 31.66 17.33 18.82
C VAL A 71 31.45 16.65 20.19
N PRO A 72 32.52 16.43 20.99
CA PRO A 72 32.44 15.65 22.21
C PRO A 72 31.70 16.36 23.35
N ASP A 73 31.86 17.69 23.45
CA ASP A 73 31.40 18.48 24.59
C ASP A 73 29.90 18.81 24.49
N ILE A 74 29.08 18.09 25.27
CA ILE A 74 27.63 18.32 25.37
C ILE A 74 27.18 18.32 26.83
N GLU A 75 26.16 19.11 27.17
CA GLU A 75 25.62 19.07 28.53
C GLU A 75 24.93 17.73 28.80
N CYS A 76 25.20 17.17 29.99
CA CYS A 76 24.48 16.02 30.53
C CYS A 76 23.68 16.43 31.77
N ASN A 77 22.60 15.69 32.05
CA ASN A 77 21.87 15.83 33.30
C ASN A 77 22.63 15.18 34.49
N SER A 78 22.04 15.25 35.68
CA SER A 78 22.61 14.67 36.92
C SER A 78 22.79 13.14 36.91
N TYR A 79 22.23 12.42 35.93
CA TYR A 79 22.41 10.99 35.73
C TYR A 79 23.52 10.67 34.70
N GLY A 80 24.13 11.68 34.08
CA GLY A 80 25.07 11.54 32.99
C GLY A 80 24.44 11.40 31.60
N THR A 81 23.10 11.45 31.49
CA THR A 81 22.42 11.35 30.19
C THR A 81 22.54 12.68 29.42
N PRO A 82 22.98 12.65 28.14
CA PRO A 82 23.02 13.82 27.28
C PRO A 82 21.69 14.58 27.16
N LEU A 83 21.80 15.90 26.99
CA LEU A 83 20.67 16.83 26.86
C LEU A 83 20.55 17.39 25.45
N LEU A 84 19.35 17.29 24.87
CA LEU A 84 19.09 17.72 23.49
C LEU A 84 19.18 19.24 23.30
N ASP A 85 18.90 20.07 24.31
CA ASP A 85 18.95 21.53 24.16
C ASP A 85 20.38 22.04 23.90
N SER A 86 21.38 21.44 24.56
CA SER A 86 22.79 21.70 24.30
C SER A 86 23.18 21.34 22.86
N VAL A 87 22.75 20.17 22.38
CA VAL A 87 23.05 19.70 21.02
C VAL A 87 22.33 20.56 19.97
N PHE A 88 21.06 20.87 20.16
CA PHE A 88 20.31 21.73 19.23
C PHE A 88 20.93 23.14 19.16
N ALA A 89 21.33 23.74 20.28
CA ALA A 89 22.02 25.04 20.27
C ALA A 89 23.31 25.00 19.45
N GLN A 90 24.14 23.97 19.65
CA GLN A 90 25.38 23.79 18.92
C GLN A 90 25.16 23.53 17.41
N VAL A 91 24.13 22.78 17.02
CA VAL A 91 23.78 22.54 15.61
C VAL A 91 23.32 23.82 14.90
N GLN A 92 22.54 24.69 15.57
CA GLN A 92 22.11 25.96 14.97
C GLN A 92 23.34 26.83 14.60
N GLU A 93 24.37 26.84 15.46
CA GLU A 93 25.63 27.58 15.26
C GLU A 93 26.56 26.91 14.24
N GLN A 94 26.83 25.61 14.39
CA GLN A 94 27.95 24.92 13.72
C GLN A 94 27.61 24.31 12.35
N ALA A 95 26.36 23.87 12.12
CA ALA A 95 26.00 23.21 10.87
C ALA A 95 26.16 24.15 9.66
N ILE A 96 26.70 23.66 8.55
CA ILE A 96 26.98 24.49 7.36
C ILE A 96 25.76 24.68 6.43
N HIS A 97 24.70 23.89 6.61
CA HIS A 97 23.49 23.94 5.79
C HIS A 97 22.27 24.43 6.59
N ASP A 98 21.36 25.13 5.90
CA ASP A 98 20.14 25.67 6.51
C ASP A 98 19.06 24.61 6.78
N ILE A 99 19.12 23.45 6.13
CA ILE A 99 18.24 22.31 6.42
C ILE A 99 18.99 21.30 7.28
N ILE A 100 18.48 21.08 8.50
CA ILE A 100 19.07 20.23 9.52
C ILE A 100 18.19 19.02 9.83
N THR A 101 18.82 17.89 10.10
CA THR A 101 18.17 16.59 10.34
C THR A 101 18.66 16.00 11.66
N TYR A 102 17.79 15.89 12.66
CA TYR A 102 18.03 14.96 13.76
C TYR A 102 17.64 13.55 13.29
N ILE A 103 18.48 12.55 13.56
CA ILE A 103 18.17 11.14 13.31
C ILE A 103 18.77 10.23 14.39
N ASN A 104 18.08 9.16 14.75
CA ASN A 104 18.63 8.12 15.62
C ASN A 104 19.69 7.29 14.89
N ALA A 105 20.81 6.99 15.54
CA ALA A 105 21.95 6.28 14.95
C ALA A 105 21.70 4.79 14.61
N ASP A 106 20.47 4.28 14.72
CA ASP A 106 20.08 2.93 14.32
C ASP A 106 19.30 2.89 12.97
N ILE A 107 19.08 4.06 12.35
CA ILE A 107 18.33 4.24 11.10
C ILE A 107 19.24 4.29 9.87
N LEU A 108 19.07 3.33 8.96
CA LEU A 108 19.62 3.38 7.60
C LEU A 108 18.78 4.32 6.72
N LEU A 109 19.45 5.05 5.83
CA LEU A 109 18.83 5.92 4.82
C LEU A 109 19.27 5.51 3.41
N LEU A 110 18.39 5.73 2.43
CA LEU A 110 18.63 5.49 1.01
C LEU A 110 18.50 6.81 0.22
N LYS A 111 18.79 6.78 -1.09
CA LYS A 111 18.71 7.94 -2.00
C LYS A 111 17.38 8.71 -1.97
N ASP A 112 16.28 8.03 -1.66
CA ASP A 112 14.93 8.60 -1.54
C ASP A 112 14.84 9.71 -0.47
N PHE A 113 15.64 9.63 0.59
CA PHE A 113 15.70 10.60 1.67
C PHE A 113 16.05 12.01 1.19
N THR A 114 17.10 12.16 0.39
CA THR A 114 17.54 13.49 -0.10
C THR A 114 16.63 14.03 -1.20
N GLN A 115 16.02 13.13 -1.98
CA GLN A 115 15.01 13.48 -2.98
C GLN A 115 13.70 13.99 -2.33
N ALA A 116 13.29 13.37 -1.21
CA ALA A 116 12.13 13.80 -0.44
C ALA A 116 12.30 15.21 0.16
N ILE A 117 13.47 15.50 0.74
CA ILE A 117 13.76 16.82 1.30
C ILE A 117 13.80 17.88 0.18
N GLU A 118 14.46 17.59 -0.94
CA GLU A 118 14.50 18.47 -2.12
C GLU A 118 13.07 18.82 -2.61
N GLN A 119 12.18 17.83 -2.73
CA GLN A 119 10.79 18.06 -3.14
C GLN A 119 10.04 18.99 -2.18
N VAL A 120 10.22 18.82 -0.86
CA VAL A 120 9.57 19.65 0.16
C VAL A 120 10.10 21.08 0.13
N CYS A 121 11.42 21.27 0.06
CA CYS A 121 12.07 22.58 0.02
C CYS A 121 11.71 23.40 -1.24
N GLN A 122 11.30 22.75 -2.34
CA GLN A 122 10.78 23.44 -3.53
C GLN A 122 9.36 24.03 -3.33
N HIS A 123 8.67 23.70 -2.24
CA HIS A 123 7.26 24.07 -2.00
C HIS A 123 7.00 24.75 -0.65
N LEU A 124 7.85 24.52 0.36
CA LEU A 124 7.66 24.99 1.73
C LEU A 124 8.96 25.61 2.30
N ASP A 125 8.90 26.88 2.73
CA ASP A 125 10.01 27.56 3.41
C ASP A 125 10.13 27.18 4.90
N THR A 126 9.03 26.72 5.51
CA THR A 126 8.98 26.26 6.91
C THR A 126 8.24 24.94 6.98
N PHE A 127 8.85 23.93 7.59
CA PHE A 127 8.29 22.58 7.67
C PHE A 127 8.95 21.73 8.76
N LEU A 128 8.23 20.71 9.21
CA LEU A 128 8.78 19.55 9.91
C LEU A 128 8.47 18.29 9.08
N ILE A 129 9.49 17.70 8.45
CA ILE A 129 9.37 16.40 7.78
C ILE A 129 9.70 15.30 8.78
N THR A 130 8.86 14.28 8.84
CA THR A 130 9.08 13.06 9.61
C THR A 130 8.27 11.93 8.98
N GLY A 131 8.47 10.68 9.40
CA GLY A 131 7.72 9.56 8.85
C GLY A 131 7.85 8.31 9.69
N ARG A 132 7.00 7.33 9.37
CA ARG A 132 7.10 5.94 9.84
C ARG A 132 8.38 5.32 9.28
N ARG A 133 8.86 4.29 9.96
CA ARG A 133 10.14 3.64 9.69
C ARG A 133 10.01 2.12 9.74
N TRP A 134 10.68 1.41 8.84
CA TRP A 134 10.66 -0.04 8.74
C TRP A 134 11.53 -0.67 9.81
N ASN A 135 11.02 -1.64 10.58
CA ASN A 135 11.84 -2.49 11.45
C ASN A 135 12.43 -3.62 10.61
N LEU A 136 13.74 -3.88 10.73
CA LEU A 136 14.41 -5.02 10.11
C LEU A 136 15.45 -5.64 11.05
N ASP A 137 15.52 -6.97 11.11
CA ASP A 137 16.52 -7.70 11.90
C ASP A 137 17.87 -7.77 11.16
N LEU A 138 18.70 -6.75 11.34
CA LEU A 138 20.06 -6.68 10.81
C LEU A 138 21.09 -6.80 11.95
N SER A 139 21.90 -7.86 11.90
CA SER A 139 22.92 -8.20 12.91
C SER A 139 24.34 -8.34 12.33
N LYS A 140 24.52 -7.97 11.06
CA LYS A 140 25.79 -8.05 10.33
C LYS A 140 26.14 -6.70 9.69
N PRO A 141 27.43 -6.41 9.46
CA PRO A 141 27.84 -5.30 8.61
C PRO A 141 27.22 -5.42 7.21
N ILE A 142 26.83 -4.30 6.61
CA ILE A 142 26.37 -4.24 5.22
C ILE A 142 27.58 -4.02 4.30
N GLU A 143 27.62 -4.74 3.18
CA GLU A 143 28.67 -4.60 2.15
C GLU A 143 28.43 -3.37 1.26
N PHE A 144 28.62 -2.18 1.82
CA PHE A 144 28.37 -0.89 1.15
C PHE A 144 29.22 -0.63 -0.11
N GLN A 145 30.30 -1.41 -0.33
CA GLN A 145 31.06 -1.35 -1.58
C GLN A 145 30.33 -2.02 -2.76
N SER A 146 29.29 -2.83 -2.49
CA SER A 146 28.46 -3.42 -3.54
C SER A 146 27.62 -2.34 -4.22
N PRO A 147 27.61 -2.24 -5.57
CA PRO A 147 26.81 -1.25 -6.28
C PRO A 147 25.30 -1.48 -6.16
N THR A 148 24.87 -2.63 -5.62
CA THR A 148 23.45 -2.99 -5.44
C THR A 148 23.05 -3.10 -3.97
N TRP A 149 23.79 -2.45 -3.05
CA TRP A 149 23.49 -2.56 -1.60
C TRP A 149 22.12 -1.97 -1.26
N GLU A 150 21.70 -0.87 -1.91
CA GLU A 150 20.38 -0.25 -1.72
C GLU A 150 19.27 -1.20 -2.18
N GLU A 151 19.37 -1.75 -3.40
CA GLU A 151 18.38 -2.67 -3.96
C GLU A 151 18.26 -3.95 -3.12
N SER A 152 19.40 -4.49 -2.64
CA SER A 152 19.44 -5.63 -1.72
C SER A 152 18.82 -5.32 -0.34
N LEU A 153 18.94 -4.09 0.15
CA LEU A 153 18.32 -3.65 1.40
C LEU A 153 16.81 -3.45 1.22
N CYS A 154 16.37 -2.76 0.17
CA CYS A 154 14.96 -2.65 -0.23
C CYS A 154 14.30 -4.03 -0.31
N GLN A 155 14.93 -4.97 -1.02
CA GLN A 155 14.42 -6.33 -1.16
C GLN A 155 14.27 -7.04 0.20
N GLN A 156 15.22 -6.88 1.12
CA GLN A 156 15.11 -7.45 2.48
C GLN A 156 13.99 -6.78 3.30
N VAL A 157 13.89 -5.46 3.27
CA VAL A 157 12.79 -4.71 3.91
C VAL A 157 11.42 -5.19 3.38
N TYR A 158 11.32 -5.42 2.07
CA TYR A 158 10.10 -5.90 1.42
C TYR A 158 9.80 -7.38 1.70
N GLN A 159 10.82 -8.21 1.95
CA GLN A 159 10.67 -9.63 2.27
C GLN A 159 10.31 -9.88 3.74
N SER A 160 10.96 -9.20 4.69
CA SER A 160 10.86 -9.51 6.12
C SER A 160 10.75 -8.29 7.04
N GLY A 161 10.76 -7.07 6.51
CA GLY A 161 10.58 -5.84 7.28
C GLY A 161 9.13 -5.60 7.70
N CYS A 162 8.95 -4.83 8.77
CA CYS A 162 7.64 -4.48 9.33
C CYS A 162 7.55 -2.96 9.56
N LEU A 163 6.62 -2.29 8.87
CA LEU A 163 6.44 -0.84 8.98
C LEU A 163 5.95 -0.44 10.38
N GLY A 164 6.64 0.48 11.04
CA GLY A 164 6.30 0.95 12.39
C GLY A 164 4.91 1.60 12.47
N ALA A 165 4.36 1.73 13.69
CA ALA A 165 3.11 2.45 13.93
C ALA A 165 3.29 3.99 13.77
N HIS A 166 2.20 4.76 13.86
CA HIS A 166 2.21 6.21 13.64
C HIS A 166 3.05 7.02 14.66
N ASP A 167 3.48 6.40 15.75
CA ASP A 167 4.36 6.99 16.76
C ASP A 167 5.85 6.69 16.53
N ALA A 168 6.17 5.71 15.68
CA ALA A 168 7.53 5.26 15.35
C ALA A 168 8.28 6.26 14.46
N LYS A 169 8.69 7.37 15.09
CA LYS A 169 9.36 8.53 14.48
C LYS A 169 10.80 8.59 14.98
N ASP A 170 11.75 8.23 14.12
CA ASP A 170 13.17 8.16 14.48
C ASP A 170 14.04 9.20 13.74
N TYR A 171 13.41 10.08 12.94
CA TYR A 171 14.05 11.21 12.24
C TYR A 171 13.14 12.43 12.15
N PHE A 172 13.74 13.62 12.13
CA PHE A 172 13.09 14.92 12.02
C PHE A 172 13.95 15.86 11.17
N ILE A 173 13.43 16.31 10.02
CA ILE A 173 14.09 17.29 9.14
C ILE A 173 13.34 18.63 9.22
N PHE A 174 14.06 19.72 9.41
CA PHE A 174 13.49 21.07 9.51
C PHE A 174 14.53 22.14 9.16
N PRO A 175 14.10 23.35 8.73
CA PRO A 175 15.01 24.48 8.61
C PRO A 175 15.59 24.90 9.96
N LYS A 176 16.81 25.42 9.93
CA LYS A 176 17.41 26.18 11.05
C LYS A 176 16.45 27.23 11.57
N ASN A 177 16.55 27.52 12.86
CA ASN A 177 15.69 28.47 13.58
C ASN A 177 14.18 28.13 13.65
N LEU A 178 13.68 27.02 13.09
CA LEU A 178 12.29 26.58 13.32
C LEU A 178 12.06 26.21 14.81
N PHE A 179 13.06 25.56 15.39
CA PHE A 179 13.20 25.28 16.82
C PHE A 179 14.50 25.94 17.32
N PRO A 180 14.50 27.27 17.59
CA PRO A 180 15.71 28.00 17.98
C PRO A 180 16.12 27.69 19.43
N THR A 181 15.15 27.27 20.25
CA THR A 181 15.35 26.71 21.59
C THR A 181 14.41 25.53 21.77
N ILE A 182 14.87 24.50 22.47
CA ILE A 182 14.06 23.36 22.90
C ILE A 182 14.23 23.16 24.42
N PRO A 183 13.26 22.53 25.11
CA PRO A 183 13.43 22.16 26.51
C PRO A 183 14.58 21.17 26.74
N LYS A 184 15.10 21.12 27.98
CA LYS A 184 16.21 20.24 28.41
C LYS A 184 15.82 18.76 28.45
N PHE A 185 15.56 18.17 27.28
CA PHE A 185 15.17 16.76 27.16
C PHE A 185 16.38 15.83 27.24
N ALA A 186 16.26 14.77 28.05
CA ALA A 186 17.22 13.67 28.08
C ALA A 186 17.10 12.80 26.82
N VAL A 187 18.23 12.51 26.18
CA VAL A 187 18.34 11.69 24.97
C VAL A 187 17.94 10.23 25.24
N GLY A 188 17.31 9.59 24.26
CA GLY A 188 16.89 8.18 24.37
C GLY A 188 15.86 7.94 25.47
N ARG A 189 15.06 8.95 25.79
CA ARG A 189 13.90 8.90 26.70
C ARG A 189 12.68 9.46 25.97
N GLY A 190 11.48 8.97 26.30
CA GLY A 190 10.25 9.35 25.58
C GLY A 190 9.88 10.84 25.65
N TYR A 191 8.79 11.18 24.94
CA TYR A 191 8.06 12.46 24.93
C TYR A 191 8.68 13.63 24.16
N TRP A 192 9.99 13.68 23.91
CA TRP A 192 10.59 14.78 23.13
C TRP A 192 10.20 14.70 21.63
N ASP A 193 10.09 13.50 21.09
CA ASP A 193 9.63 13.17 19.74
C ASP A 193 8.20 13.67 19.49
N THR A 194 7.35 13.46 20.50
CA THR A 194 5.96 13.92 20.56
C THR A 194 5.90 15.44 20.74
N TRP A 195 6.82 16.02 21.52
CA TRP A 195 6.92 17.45 21.71
C TRP A 195 7.26 18.18 20.40
N MET A 196 8.16 17.64 19.56
CA MET A 196 8.49 18.21 18.25
C MET A 196 7.23 18.35 17.38
N VAL A 197 6.49 17.25 17.19
CA VAL A 197 5.27 17.22 16.35
C VAL A 197 4.18 18.12 16.94
N THR A 198 3.87 17.99 18.23
CA THR A 198 2.81 18.81 18.86
C THR A 198 3.17 20.30 18.93
N THR A 199 4.45 20.66 18.98
CA THR A 199 4.90 22.06 18.94
C THR A 199 4.83 22.63 17.54
N ALA A 200 5.21 21.88 16.50
CA ALA A 200 5.00 22.28 15.11
C ALA A 200 3.51 22.53 14.82
N ALA A 201 2.64 21.60 15.20
CA ALA A 201 1.19 21.72 15.05
C ALA A 201 0.62 22.96 15.78
N LYS A 202 1.00 23.17 17.05
CA LYS A 202 0.57 24.35 17.84
C LYS A 202 1.05 25.68 17.26
N LYS A 203 2.19 25.69 16.56
CA LYS A 203 2.72 26.88 15.87
C LYS A 203 2.16 27.06 14.44
N GLY A 204 1.35 26.12 13.95
CA GLY A 204 0.82 26.14 12.59
C GLY A 204 1.89 25.87 11.51
N TYR A 205 3.01 25.26 11.87
CA TYR A 205 4.03 24.87 10.90
C TYR A 205 3.57 23.65 10.10
N PRO A 206 3.78 23.61 8.77
CA PRO A 206 3.57 22.43 7.95
C PRO A 206 4.31 21.20 8.51
N ILE A 207 3.56 20.18 8.89
CA ILE A 207 4.09 18.83 9.19
C ILE A 207 3.88 17.98 7.94
N VAL A 208 4.95 17.37 7.44
CA VAL A 208 4.96 16.54 6.21
C VAL A 208 5.21 15.08 6.59
N ASP A 209 4.24 14.20 6.28
CA ASP A 209 4.44 12.76 6.34
C ASP A 209 5.24 12.27 5.12
N ALA A 210 6.43 11.71 5.35
CA ALA A 210 7.27 11.12 4.32
C ALA A 210 7.15 9.58 4.20
N SER A 211 6.27 8.93 4.97
CA SER A 211 6.20 7.46 5.13
C SER A 211 6.00 6.64 3.85
N GLU A 212 5.42 7.22 2.79
CA GLU A 212 5.22 6.52 1.51
C GLU A 212 6.41 6.63 0.55
N VAL A 213 7.32 7.57 0.79
CA VAL A 213 8.40 7.92 -0.14
C VAL A 213 9.77 7.63 0.45
N VAL A 214 9.95 7.79 1.76
CA VAL A 214 11.24 7.61 2.45
C VAL A 214 11.29 6.26 3.14
N MET A 215 12.15 5.35 2.66
CA MET A 215 12.45 4.08 3.30
C MET A 215 13.49 4.25 4.42
N ALA A 216 13.09 4.86 5.54
CA ALA A 216 13.89 4.85 6.76
C ALA A 216 13.86 3.45 7.39
N VAL A 217 15.01 2.78 7.54
CA VAL A 217 15.09 1.39 8.07
C VAL A 217 15.78 1.35 9.44
N HIS A 218 15.02 1.08 10.49
CA HIS A 218 15.51 0.82 11.84
C HIS A 218 16.01 -0.62 11.98
N GLN A 219 17.29 -0.74 12.33
CA GLN A 219 17.93 -2.01 12.64
C GLN A 219 17.55 -2.44 14.07
N ASN A 220 16.82 -3.55 14.18
CA ASN A 220 16.32 -4.03 15.47
C ASN A 220 17.45 -4.33 16.46
N HIS A 221 17.37 -3.72 17.64
CA HIS A 221 18.36 -3.91 18.72
C HIS A 221 17.69 -4.16 20.08
N SER A 222 18.44 -4.73 21.02
CA SER A 222 17.99 -4.92 22.40
C SER A 222 18.14 -3.63 23.22
N TYR A 223 17.28 -3.44 24.22
CA TYR A 223 17.30 -2.28 25.13
C TYR A 223 18.08 -2.61 26.43
N GLY A 224 18.99 -3.60 26.37
CA GLY A 224 19.64 -4.19 27.55
C GLY A 224 20.61 -3.28 28.31
N HIS A 225 20.91 -2.08 27.78
CA HIS A 225 21.72 -1.07 28.46
C HIS A 225 20.93 -0.28 29.52
N LEU A 226 19.59 -0.34 29.51
CA LEU A 226 18.75 0.27 30.54
C LEU A 226 18.28 -0.80 31.53
N ILE A 227 18.45 -0.53 32.83
CA ILE A 227 17.88 -1.35 33.90
C ILE A 227 16.35 -1.16 33.88
N GLY A 228 15.64 -2.06 33.22
CA GLY A 228 14.19 -1.95 32.93
C GLY A 228 13.84 -1.91 31.43
N GLY A 229 14.84 -1.88 30.54
CA GLY A 229 14.66 -2.02 29.09
C GLY A 229 13.78 -0.94 28.46
N LYS A 230 12.91 -1.34 27.52
CA LYS A 230 11.98 -0.43 26.83
C LYS A 230 11.06 0.35 27.78
N ASN A 231 10.72 -0.19 28.95
CA ASN A 231 9.83 0.50 29.87
C ASN A 231 10.53 1.67 30.56
N GLU A 232 11.83 1.55 30.88
CA GLU A 232 12.61 2.68 31.43
C GLU A 232 12.83 3.77 30.37
N ALA A 233 13.05 3.41 29.10
CA ALA A 233 13.15 4.38 28.01
C ALA A 233 11.88 5.23 27.83
N HIS A 234 10.70 4.61 27.86
CA HIS A 234 9.44 5.31 27.55
C HIS A 234 8.69 5.85 28.77
N MET A 235 8.83 5.22 29.94
CA MET A 235 8.08 5.54 31.16
C MET A 235 8.95 5.64 32.43
N GLY A 236 10.27 5.56 32.29
CA GLY A 236 11.23 5.73 33.38
C GLY A 236 11.28 7.16 33.92
N LYS A 237 12.12 7.38 34.94
CA LYS A 237 12.18 8.67 35.66
C LYS A 237 12.52 9.83 34.74
N GLU A 238 13.50 9.65 33.86
CA GLU A 238 13.94 10.69 32.92
C GLU A 238 12.90 10.92 31.80
N ALA A 239 12.14 9.89 31.40
CA ALA A 239 11.03 10.06 30.47
C ALA A 239 9.90 10.89 31.10
N GLN A 240 9.56 10.65 32.37
CA GLN A 240 8.58 11.47 33.08
C GLN A 240 9.09 12.90 33.34
N GLN A 241 10.40 13.11 33.49
CA GLN A 241 11.01 14.44 33.49
C GLN A 241 10.84 15.12 32.12
N ASN A 242 11.13 14.44 31.00
CA ASN A 242 10.87 14.95 29.65
C ASN A 242 9.40 15.37 29.49
N LYS A 243 8.45 14.51 29.86
CA LYS A 243 7.00 14.81 29.80
C LYS A 243 6.65 16.11 30.54
N THR A 244 7.24 16.30 31.72
CA THR A 244 6.97 17.44 32.60
C THR A 244 7.59 18.72 32.05
N ILE A 245 8.87 18.68 31.68
CA ILE A 245 9.64 19.81 31.15
C ILE A 245 9.09 20.27 29.78
N GLY A 246 8.63 19.34 28.94
CA GLY A 246 7.97 19.65 27.66
C GLY A 246 6.49 20.03 27.76
N ASN A 247 5.87 19.96 28.94
CA ASN A 247 4.42 20.10 29.13
C ASN A 247 3.60 19.24 28.13
N VAL A 248 3.95 17.97 28.02
CA VAL A 248 3.39 17.04 27.02
C VAL A 248 2.09 16.43 27.55
N GLN A 249 0.97 16.91 27.01
CA GLN A 249 -0.40 16.54 27.44
C GLN A 249 -1.08 15.50 26.54
N GLY A 250 -0.54 15.22 25.35
CA GLY A 250 -1.04 14.24 24.39
C GLY A 250 0.10 13.62 23.59
N GLN A 251 -0.21 12.72 22.66
CA GLN A 251 0.78 12.07 21.80
C GLN A 251 0.85 12.77 20.43
N GLY A 252 2.06 13.04 19.96
CA GLY A 252 2.33 13.63 18.64
C GLY A 252 2.78 12.54 17.69
N THR A 253 2.06 12.38 16.60
CA THR A 253 2.16 11.23 15.69
C THR A 253 2.22 11.69 14.24
N ILE A 254 2.55 10.77 13.35
CA ILE A 254 2.47 11.00 11.89
C ILE A 254 1.03 11.32 11.44
N ALA A 255 0.00 10.93 12.19
CA ALA A 255 -1.40 11.27 11.88
C ALA A 255 -1.73 12.76 12.08
N ASP A 256 -0.89 13.53 12.79
CA ASP A 256 -1.00 14.97 12.94
C ASP A 256 -0.46 15.76 11.72
N SER A 257 -0.01 15.04 10.67
CA SER A 257 0.57 15.65 9.46
C SER A 257 -0.44 16.46 8.66
N THR A 258 -0.07 17.69 8.32
CA THR A 258 -0.85 18.61 7.49
C THR A 258 -0.61 18.42 5.99
N TRP A 259 0.52 17.84 5.64
CA TRP A 259 0.98 17.53 4.29
C TRP A 259 1.42 16.07 4.22
N GLN A 260 1.36 15.49 3.03
CA GLN A 260 1.90 14.16 2.78
C GLN A 260 2.75 14.17 1.51
N LEU A 261 3.95 13.62 1.60
CA LEU A 261 4.76 13.30 0.43
C LEU A 261 4.27 11.99 -0.21
N LYS A 262 4.04 12.03 -1.52
CA LYS A 262 3.52 10.93 -2.34
C LYS A 262 4.51 10.55 -3.46
N PRO A 263 4.63 9.27 -3.86
CA PRO A 263 5.29 8.88 -5.11
C PRO A 263 4.67 9.62 -6.30
N TRP A 264 5.43 9.94 -7.35
CA TRP A 264 4.84 10.60 -8.54
C TRP A 264 3.67 9.77 -9.07
N HIS A 265 2.58 10.45 -9.38
CA HIS A 265 1.63 9.98 -10.37
C HIS A 265 1.63 11.00 -11.49
N ASP A 266 1.82 10.55 -12.72
CA ASP A 266 1.67 11.45 -13.85
C ASP A 266 0.21 11.87 -13.96
N HIS A 267 -0.06 13.16 -14.14
CA HIS A 267 -1.42 13.66 -14.32
C HIS A 267 -2.01 13.26 -15.68
N ASP A 268 -1.16 12.84 -16.63
CA ASP A 268 -1.57 12.20 -17.89
C ASP A 268 -1.71 10.66 -17.75
N SER A 269 -1.31 10.06 -16.62
CA SER A 269 -1.58 8.64 -16.33
C SER A 269 -2.94 8.46 -15.65
N PRO A 270 -3.66 7.38 -15.95
CA PRO A 270 -4.96 7.09 -15.36
C PRO A 270 -4.81 6.62 -13.92
N ARG A 271 -5.64 7.11 -13.00
CA ARG A 271 -5.53 6.80 -11.56
C ARG A 271 -5.90 5.36 -11.18
N VAL A 272 -6.73 4.69 -11.98
CA VAL A 272 -7.09 3.27 -11.79
C VAL A 272 -6.77 2.44 -13.04
N SER A 273 -6.02 1.36 -12.89
CA SER A 273 -5.90 0.31 -13.91
C SER A 273 -6.90 -0.82 -13.64
N VAL A 274 -7.85 -1.01 -14.55
CA VAL A 274 -8.81 -2.12 -14.52
C VAL A 274 -8.32 -3.22 -15.46
N ILE A 275 -7.92 -4.36 -14.87
CA ILE A 275 -7.35 -5.50 -15.60
C ILE A 275 -8.45 -6.55 -15.84
N ILE A 276 -8.69 -6.90 -17.09
CA ILE A 276 -9.61 -7.99 -17.50
C ILE A 276 -8.78 -9.09 -18.15
N ILE A 277 -8.85 -10.30 -17.60
CA ILE A 277 -8.15 -11.48 -18.16
C ILE A 277 -9.16 -12.38 -18.85
N VAL A 278 -8.82 -12.80 -20.06
CA VAL A 278 -9.71 -13.53 -20.96
C VAL A 278 -9.13 -14.89 -21.27
N HIS A 279 -9.94 -15.94 -21.12
CA HIS A 279 -9.68 -17.25 -21.69
C HIS A 279 -10.86 -17.66 -22.57
N ASN A 280 -10.67 -17.59 -23.89
CA ASN A 280 -11.44 -18.32 -24.90
C ASN A 280 -12.98 -18.09 -24.95
N ASN A 281 -13.49 -16.91 -24.53
CA ASN A 281 -14.93 -16.61 -24.54
C ASN A 281 -15.26 -15.12 -24.81
N SER A 282 -15.36 -14.76 -26.09
CA SER A 282 -15.50 -13.35 -26.52
C SER A 282 -16.77 -12.64 -26.05
N ALA A 283 -17.94 -13.30 -26.10
CA ALA A 283 -19.23 -12.67 -25.79
C ALA A 283 -19.43 -12.36 -24.29
N ILE A 284 -18.64 -13.02 -23.43
CA ILE A 284 -18.65 -12.78 -22.00
C ILE A 284 -17.82 -11.51 -21.66
N VAL A 285 -16.66 -11.35 -22.30
CA VAL A 285 -15.74 -10.21 -22.14
C VAL A 285 -16.37 -8.87 -22.49
N GLU A 286 -17.19 -8.81 -23.54
CA GLU A 286 -17.88 -7.57 -23.94
C GLU A 286 -18.67 -6.98 -22.77
N ARG A 287 -19.35 -7.82 -21.99
CA ARG A 287 -20.14 -7.38 -20.82
C ARG A 287 -19.26 -6.83 -19.68
N ALA A 288 -18.12 -7.47 -19.42
CA ALA A 288 -17.16 -6.98 -18.43
C ALA A 288 -16.59 -5.63 -18.86
N VAL A 289 -16.12 -5.50 -20.11
CA VAL A 289 -15.58 -4.25 -20.67
C VAL A 289 -16.63 -3.14 -20.66
N ASP A 290 -17.87 -3.41 -21.11
CA ASP A 290 -18.97 -2.45 -21.10
C ASP A 290 -19.31 -1.96 -19.68
N SER A 291 -19.22 -2.84 -18.66
CA SER A 291 -19.45 -2.46 -17.26
C SER A 291 -18.39 -1.50 -16.70
N VAL A 292 -17.17 -1.58 -17.23
CA VAL A 292 -16.07 -0.66 -16.88
C VAL A 292 -16.18 0.64 -17.68
N LEU A 293 -16.55 0.57 -18.96
CA LEU A 293 -16.82 1.74 -19.79
C LEU A 293 -18.01 2.58 -19.29
N ALA A 294 -18.96 1.94 -18.61
CA ALA A 294 -20.15 2.57 -18.02
C ALA A 294 -19.96 3.12 -16.58
N GLN A 295 -18.72 3.17 -16.07
CA GLN A 295 -18.45 3.74 -14.74
C GLN A 295 -18.67 5.25 -14.69
N ASN A 296 -19.20 5.74 -13.57
CA ASN A 296 -19.36 7.17 -13.28
C ASN A 296 -17.99 7.88 -13.11
N TYR A 297 -17.03 7.15 -12.55
CA TYR A 297 -15.64 7.59 -12.40
C TYR A 297 -14.92 7.54 -13.76
N SER A 298 -14.12 8.55 -14.11
CA SER A 298 -13.60 8.73 -15.48
C SER A 298 -12.08 8.74 -15.63
N ASP A 299 -11.34 8.51 -14.55
CA ASP A 299 -9.87 8.58 -14.49
C ASP A 299 -9.27 7.17 -14.34
N TYR A 300 -9.51 6.35 -15.38
CA TYR A 300 -9.12 4.95 -15.41
C TYR A 300 -8.63 4.50 -16.79
N GLU A 301 -8.03 3.32 -16.84
CA GLU A 301 -7.72 2.56 -18.05
C GLU A 301 -8.25 1.13 -17.95
N ILE A 302 -8.43 0.51 -19.11
CA ILE A 302 -8.82 -0.90 -19.23
C ILE A 302 -7.69 -1.65 -19.91
N ILE A 303 -7.17 -2.68 -19.26
CA ILE A 303 -6.15 -3.58 -19.81
C ILE A 303 -6.78 -4.94 -20.01
N VAL A 304 -7.06 -5.29 -21.27
CA VAL A 304 -7.65 -6.58 -21.64
C VAL A 304 -6.55 -7.50 -22.15
N VAL A 305 -6.32 -8.60 -21.44
CA VAL A 305 -5.26 -9.58 -21.76
C VAL A 305 -5.89 -10.91 -22.17
N ASP A 306 -5.72 -11.25 -23.44
CA ASP A 306 -6.30 -12.44 -24.07
C ASP A 306 -5.30 -13.60 -24.06
N GLY A 307 -5.64 -14.66 -23.34
CA GLY A 307 -4.80 -15.83 -23.15
C GLY A 307 -4.97 -16.95 -24.17
N ALA A 308 -5.93 -16.82 -25.10
CA ALA A 308 -6.17 -17.83 -26.12
C ALA A 308 -5.06 -17.83 -27.17
N GLY A 309 -4.30 -18.93 -27.26
CA GLY A 309 -3.27 -19.10 -28.26
C GLY A 309 -3.85 -19.11 -29.67
N ASN A 310 -3.33 -18.26 -30.56
CA ASN A 310 -3.71 -18.21 -31.97
C ASN A 310 -3.27 -19.49 -32.73
N GLN A 311 -4.01 -20.59 -32.55
CA GLN A 311 -3.95 -21.76 -33.43
C GLN A 311 -4.54 -21.40 -34.80
N GLY A 312 -3.77 -20.66 -35.59
CA GLY A 312 -4.06 -20.33 -36.98
C GLY A 312 -4.34 -18.85 -37.28
N THR A 313 -3.40 -17.95 -37.03
CA THR A 313 -3.20 -16.75 -37.88
C THR A 313 -1.73 -16.32 -37.93
N GLU A 314 -0.94 -16.98 -38.79
CA GLU A 314 0.26 -16.31 -39.32
C GLU A 314 -0.19 -15.07 -40.13
N ASN A 315 0.48 -13.93 -39.88
CA ASN A 315 0.20 -12.60 -40.45
C ASN A 315 -1.09 -11.90 -39.99
N ARG A 316 -1.04 -11.18 -38.84
CA ARG A 316 -1.89 -9.98 -38.64
C ARG A 316 -1.36 -8.91 -37.68
N GLU A 317 -0.12 -8.46 -37.89
CA GLU A 317 0.17 -7.03 -37.68
C GLU A 317 -0.48 -6.22 -38.81
N GLN A 318 -1.79 -5.92 -38.69
CA GLN A 318 -2.46 -4.97 -39.58
C GLN A 318 -3.39 -4.05 -38.79
N GLY A 319 -3.04 -2.77 -38.77
CA GLY A 319 -3.90 -1.74 -38.18
C GLY A 319 -5.21 -1.61 -38.94
N VAL A 320 -6.32 -1.62 -38.21
CA VAL A 320 -7.65 -1.37 -38.76
C VAL A 320 -7.86 0.14 -38.85
N GLY A 321 -7.85 0.67 -40.08
CA GLY A 321 -8.11 2.09 -40.33
C GLY A 321 -9.60 2.43 -40.30
N SER A 322 -9.91 3.61 -39.75
CA SER A 322 -11.01 4.51 -40.11
C SER A 322 -12.22 3.93 -40.85
N ARG A 323 -13.37 3.89 -40.17
CA ARG A 323 -14.68 4.12 -40.79
C ARG A 323 -15.43 5.20 -40.01
N GLU A 324 -15.47 6.40 -40.57
CA GLU A 324 -16.46 7.40 -40.15
C GLU A 324 -17.85 7.04 -40.70
N GLY A 325 -18.90 7.45 -39.97
CA GLY A 325 -20.22 7.70 -40.56
C GLY A 325 -21.23 6.56 -40.54
N SER A 326 -21.98 6.44 -39.44
CA SER A 326 -23.46 6.28 -39.45
C SER A 326 -24.01 6.41 -38.02
N PRO A 327 -24.90 7.37 -37.72
CA PRO A 327 -25.54 7.45 -36.40
C PRO A 327 -26.69 6.43 -36.31
N LEU A 328 -26.63 5.53 -35.34
CA LEU A 328 -27.75 4.65 -35.01
C LEU A 328 -28.80 5.45 -34.22
N ALA A 329 -29.98 5.63 -34.82
CA ALA A 329 -31.13 6.26 -34.19
C ALA A 329 -31.78 5.32 -33.14
N PRO A 330 -32.56 5.85 -32.17
CA PRO A 330 -33.09 5.05 -31.06
C PRO A 330 -34.12 4.01 -31.50
N LEU A 331 -34.07 2.83 -30.90
CA LEU A 331 -35.12 1.81 -30.97
C LEU A 331 -36.40 2.33 -30.30
N ASN A 332 -37.37 2.76 -31.10
CA ASN A 332 -38.66 3.21 -30.59
C ASN A 332 -39.68 2.05 -30.50
N LYS A 333 -40.47 2.04 -29.42
CA LYS A 333 -41.45 0.97 -29.15
C LYS A 333 -42.73 1.16 -29.98
N GLY A 334 -43.18 0.08 -30.60
CA GLY A 334 -44.59 -0.28 -30.80
C GLY A 334 -45.54 0.67 -31.56
N GLY A 335 -46.02 0.18 -32.72
CA GLY A 335 -47.45 0.27 -33.03
C GLY A 335 -47.92 1.26 -34.11
N MET A 336 -48.99 0.82 -34.79
CA MET A 336 -49.88 1.56 -35.70
C MET A 336 -49.35 2.11 -37.05
N ARG A 337 -49.94 1.57 -38.12
CA ARG A 337 -50.02 2.17 -39.47
C ARG A 337 -50.92 3.41 -39.46
N VAL A 338 -50.55 4.48 -40.18
CA VAL A 338 -51.45 5.26 -41.08
C VAL A 338 -50.59 5.85 -42.22
N ALA A 339 -51.14 5.94 -43.43
CA ALA A 339 -50.50 6.59 -44.59
C ALA A 339 -51.00 8.04 -44.77
N GLY A 340 -50.17 8.94 -45.31
CA GLY A 340 -50.57 10.32 -45.59
C GLY A 340 -49.60 11.05 -46.54
N ASN A 341 -50.15 11.69 -47.57
CA ASN A 341 -49.42 12.40 -48.63
C ASN A 341 -49.10 13.88 -48.27
N ARG A 342 -48.32 14.51 -49.18
CA ARG A 342 -48.13 15.95 -49.44
C ARG A 342 -47.02 16.66 -48.66
N GLU A 343 -46.46 17.78 -49.11
CA GLU A 343 -46.11 18.41 -50.42
C GLU A 343 -45.75 19.87 -50.07
N GLN A 344 -44.80 20.48 -50.79
CA GLN A 344 -44.54 21.93 -50.90
C GLN A 344 -43.97 22.73 -49.70
N GLY A 345 -43.14 23.74 -50.04
CA GLY A 345 -42.63 24.78 -49.13
C GLY A 345 -41.37 25.48 -49.66
N VAL A 346 -41.48 26.70 -50.18
CA VAL A 346 -40.40 27.49 -50.82
C VAL A 346 -40.25 28.86 -50.14
N GLY A 347 -39.00 29.38 -50.05
CA GLY A 347 -38.68 30.79 -49.72
C GLY A 347 -37.21 30.98 -49.31
N SER A 348 -36.32 31.50 -50.16
CA SER A 348 -36.00 32.95 -50.39
C SER A 348 -35.01 33.53 -49.35
N ARG A 349 -33.72 33.78 -49.73
CA ARG A 349 -33.12 35.11 -50.09
C ARG A 349 -32.96 36.07 -48.88
N GLU A 350 -31.89 36.85 -48.64
CA GLU A 350 -30.64 37.31 -49.31
C GLU A 350 -29.53 37.42 -48.21
N GLY A 351 -28.24 37.76 -48.40
CA GLY A 351 -27.40 38.14 -49.54
C GLY A 351 -25.92 38.35 -49.08
N SER A 352 -24.96 38.31 -50.02
CA SER A 352 -23.49 38.41 -49.83
C SER A 352 -23.00 39.91 -49.81
N PRO A 353 -21.70 40.34 -49.88
CA PRO A 353 -20.43 39.59 -50.13
C PRO A 353 -19.06 40.07 -49.50
N LEU A 354 -18.09 39.13 -49.45
CA LEU A 354 -16.66 39.18 -49.87
C LEU A 354 -15.60 40.23 -49.37
N ALA A 355 -14.51 39.66 -48.79
CA ALA A 355 -13.08 39.79 -49.21
C ALA A 355 -12.30 41.12 -48.96
N PRO A 356 -10.93 41.19 -49.04
CA PRO A 356 -9.97 40.19 -49.58
C PRO A 356 -8.65 39.92 -48.79
N LEU A 357 -7.83 39.03 -49.39
CA LEU A 357 -6.48 38.57 -48.98
C LEU A 357 -5.36 39.61 -49.21
N ASN A 358 -4.19 39.37 -48.61
CA ASN A 358 -2.90 39.72 -49.24
C ASN A 358 -1.78 38.67 -48.96
N LYS A 359 -0.73 38.62 -49.80
CA LYS A 359 0.32 37.57 -49.85
C LYS A 359 1.76 38.11 -49.98
N GLY A 360 2.74 37.26 -49.62
CA GLY A 360 4.19 37.41 -49.86
C GLY A 360 4.93 37.91 -48.62
N GLY A 361 6.12 37.44 -48.22
CA GLY A 361 7.21 36.62 -48.79
C GLY A 361 8.47 37.09 -48.04
N THR A 362 9.42 36.29 -47.53
CA THR A 362 10.40 35.41 -48.19
C THR A 362 11.08 34.50 -47.15
N GLY A 363 11.60 33.32 -47.52
CA GLY A 363 12.23 32.39 -46.57
C GLY A 363 13.77 32.34 -46.62
N ILE A 364 14.39 31.84 -45.54
CA ILE A 364 15.75 31.25 -45.51
C ILE A 364 15.68 29.95 -44.70
N ASN A 365 16.40 28.91 -45.14
CA ASN A 365 16.22 27.54 -44.70
C ASN A 365 17.56 26.90 -44.25
N LYS A 366 17.72 26.59 -42.95
CA LYS A 366 18.66 25.63 -42.31
C LYS A 366 18.14 25.39 -40.88
N GLY A 367 18.03 24.21 -40.29
CA GLY A 367 18.31 22.84 -40.74
C GLY A 367 18.81 21.99 -39.56
N GLY A 368 17.95 21.18 -38.92
CA GLY A 368 18.31 20.41 -37.72
C GLY A 368 17.22 19.48 -37.17
N THR A 369 17.21 18.22 -37.64
CA THR A 369 16.67 17.02 -36.97
C THR A 369 15.35 17.12 -36.18
N GLY A 370 14.22 17.14 -36.88
CA GLY A 370 12.94 16.70 -36.31
C GLY A 370 12.78 15.18 -36.44
N SER A 371 12.64 14.47 -35.32
CA SER A 371 12.30 13.04 -35.34
C SER A 371 10.86 12.85 -35.83
N ARG A 372 10.64 12.02 -36.85
CA ARG A 372 9.31 11.64 -37.31
C ARG A 372 8.80 10.50 -36.43
N ASN A 373 7.72 10.71 -35.69
CA ASN A 373 6.88 9.60 -35.24
C ASN A 373 5.53 9.65 -35.97
N LEU A 374 5.15 8.48 -36.50
CA LEU A 374 4.01 8.32 -37.39
C LEU A 374 2.70 8.19 -36.61
N SER A 375 1.80 9.14 -36.76
CA SER A 375 0.42 9.03 -36.29
C SER A 375 -0.38 8.07 -37.20
N LYS A 376 -0.70 6.88 -36.70
CA LYS A 376 -1.72 6.00 -37.28
C LYS A 376 -2.53 5.28 -36.19
N GLY A 377 -3.85 5.50 -36.19
CA GLY A 377 -4.80 4.57 -35.58
C GLY A 377 -5.08 4.69 -34.08
N GLY A 378 -5.09 5.89 -33.50
CA GLY A 378 -5.61 6.08 -32.14
C GLY A 378 -7.14 6.14 -32.12
N ILE A 379 -7.80 5.20 -31.44
CA ILE A 379 -9.19 5.36 -31.01
C ILE A 379 -9.17 6.17 -29.71
N VAL A 380 -9.79 7.34 -29.72
CA VAL A 380 -10.06 8.13 -28.51
C VAL A 380 -11.48 7.82 -28.07
N ILE A 381 -11.63 7.01 -27.01
CA ILE A 381 -12.87 6.93 -26.23
C ILE A 381 -12.70 7.86 -25.03
N LYS A 382 -13.60 8.83 -24.87
CA LYS A 382 -13.62 9.71 -23.69
C LYS A 382 -13.89 8.85 -22.45
N GLY A 383 -13.00 8.92 -21.46
CA GLY A 383 -13.20 8.32 -20.13
C GLY A 383 -12.38 7.06 -19.84
N GLY A 384 -11.69 6.47 -20.81
CA GLY A 384 -10.78 5.36 -20.53
C GLY A 384 -9.93 4.92 -21.72
N CYS A 385 -8.63 4.76 -21.51
CA CYS A 385 -7.74 4.15 -22.50
C CYS A 385 -7.91 2.63 -22.46
N VAL A 386 -8.34 2.00 -23.56
CA VAL A 386 -8.43 0.54 -23.66
C VAL A 386 -7.17 0.01 -24.35
N ARG A 387 -6.32 -0.70 -23.61
CA ARG A 387 -5.17 -1.46 -24.15
C ARG A 387 -5.54 -2.93 -24.24
N LYS A 388 -5.56 -3.50 -25.45
CA LYS A 388 -5.71 -4.94 -25.67
C LYS A 388 -4.37 -5.59 -26.00
N TRP A 389 -4.05 -6.68 -25.32
CA TRP A 389 -2.91 -7.56 -25.61
C TRP A 389 -3.41 -8.99 -25.82
N GLY A 390 -2.72 -9.77 -26.66
CA GLY A 390 -3.05 -11.17 -26.92
C GLY A 390 -1.81 -12.05 -26.92
N ALA A 391 -1.90 -13.21 -26.27
CA ALA A 391 -0.83 -14.18 -26.18
C ALA A 391 -0.60 -14.89 -27.52
N LEU A 392 0.66 -15.18 -27.84
CA LEU A 392 1.03 -15.93 -29.05
C LEU A 392 0.78 -17.45 -28.91
N CYS A 393 0.58 -17.93 -27.69
CA CYS A 393 0.22 -19.30 -27.34
C CYS A 393 -0.58 -19.31 -26.03
N ASP A 394 -1.22 -20.44 -25.68
CA ASP A 394 -2.01 -20.55 -24.46
C ASP A 394 -1.12 -20.34 -23.21
N TRP A 395 -1.29 -19.21 -22.53
CA TRP A 395 -0.53 -18.85 -21.34
C TRP A 395 -1.36 -19.09 -20.07
N PRO A 396 -0.76 -19.55 -18.96
CA PRO A 396 -1.44 -19.64 -17.67
C PRO A 396 -1.97 -18.28 -17.21
N THR A 397 -3.13 -18.27 -16.54
CA THR A 397 -3.79 -17.06 -16.03
C THR A 397 -2.87 -16.19 -15.17
N ALA A 398 -1.96 -16.81 -14.42
CA ALA A 398 -0.98 -16.09 -13.61
C ALA A 398 0.03 -15.28 -14.45
N THR A 399 0.49 -15.82 -15.58
CA THR A 399 1.37 -15.09 -16.52
C THR A 399 0.62 -13.92 -17.18
N LEU A 400 -0.68 -14.07 -17.42
CA LEU A 400 -1.53 -12.98 -17.92
C LEU A 400 -1.72 -11.88 -16.86
N ARG A 401 -1.88 -12.23 -15.58
CA ARG A 401 -1.89 -11.26 -14.45
C ARG A 401 -0.60 -10.45 -14.39
N GLU A 402 0.54 -11.12 -14.47
CA GLU A 402 1.86 -10.47 -14.46
C GLU A 402 1.99 -9.46 -15.59
N ARG A 403 1.74 -9.87 -16.85
CA ARG A 403 1.83 -8.94 -18.00
C ARG A 403 0.85 -7.78 -17.90
N ALA A 404 -0.37 -8.03 -17.41
CA ALA A 404 -1.34 -6.97 -17.19
C ALA A 404 -0.86 -5.95 -16.14
N LEU A 405 -0.20 -6.42 -15.07
CA LEU A 405 0.34 -5.58 -14.00
C LEU A 405 1.61 -4.82 -14.42
N GLU A 406 2.47 -5.43 -15.25
CA GLU A 406 3.57 -4.72 -15.93
C GLU A 406 3.03 -3.60 -16.84
N MET A 407 1.93 -3.87 -17.55
CA MET A 407 1.26 -2.90 -18.42
C MET A 407 0.44 -1.84 -17.68
N ALA A 408 0.11 -2.04 -16.40
CA ALA A 408 -0.65 -1.08 -15.60
C ALA A 408 0.09 0.25 -15.46
N GLN A 409 -0.65 1.35 -15.30
CA GLN A 409 -0.11 2.69 -15.06
C GLN A 409 -0.63 3.35 -13.78
N GLY A 410 -1.80 2.97 -13.27
CA GLY A 410 -2.47 3.69 -12.18
C GLY A 410 -1.95 3.43 -10.76
N GLU A 411 -2.24 4.40 -9.89
CA GLU A 411 -2.07 4.34 -8.43
C GLU A 411 -2.77 3.11 -7.83
N PHE A 412 -3.96 2.80 -8.36
CA PHE A 412 -4.78 1.68 -7.93
C PHE A 412 -4.95 0.65 -9.05
N VAL A 413 -5.01 -0.62 -8.67
CA VAL A 413 -5.25 -1.75 -9.59
C VAL A 413 -6.42 -2.57 -9.08
N THR A 414 -7.34 -2.92 -9.98
CA THR A 414 -8.40 -3.90 -9.73
C THR A 414 -8.47 -4.89 -10.88
N PHE A 415 -8.80 -6.14 -10.57
CA PHE A 415 -8.87 -7.24 -11.54
C PHE A 415 -10.33 -7.65 -11.68
N VAL A 416 -10.87 -7.69 -12.89
CA VAL A 416 -12.25 -8.06 -13.16
C VAL A 416 -12.27 -9.39 -13.91
N ASP A 417 -12.94 -10.38 -13.32
CA ASP A 417 -13.22 -11.66 -13.99
C ASP A 417 -14.02 -11.40 -15.28
N SER A 418 -13.71 -12.10 -16.38
CA SER A 418 -14.38 -11.85 -17.66
C SER A 418 -15.91 -12.02 -17.62
N ASP A 419 -16.44 -12.81 -16.68
CA ASP A 419 -17.86 -13.08 -16.46
C ASP A 419 -18.53 -12.18 -15.41
N SER A 420 -17.78 -11.25 -14.82
CA SER A 420 -18.25 -10.25 -13.86
C SER A 420 -18.68 -8.94 -14.51
N VAL A 421 -19.54 -8.21 -13.80
CA VAL A 421 -19.97 -6.85 -14.15
C VAL A 421 -19.70 -5.94 -12.96
N LEU A 422 -18.94 -4.86 -13.15
CA LEU A 422 -18.84 -3.80 -12.14
C LEU A 422 -20.17 -3.04 -12.06
N LEU A 423 -20.54 -2.63 -10.85
CA LEU A 423 -21.67 -1.71 -10.64
C LEU A 423 -21.26 -0.28 -11.03
N PRO A 424 -22.17 0.58 -11.53
CA PRO A 424 -21.79 1.84 -12.20
C PRO A 424 -21.00 2.84 -11.33
N ASP A 425 -21.11 2.74 -10.00
CA ASP A 425 -20.44 3.59 -9.03
C ASP A 425 -19.29 2.88 -8.28
N ALA A 426 -18.88 1.70 -8.74
CA ALA A 426 -17.85 0.88 -8.10
C ALA A 426 -16.50 1.61 -7.99
N LEU A 427 -15.94 2.05 -9.12
CA LEU A 427 -14.65 2.74 -9.13
C LEU A 427 -14.71 4.06 -8.35
N GLU A 428 -15.82 4.79 -8.45
CA GLU A 428 -16.05 6.06 -7.74
C GLU A 428 -15.97 5.86 -6.22
N LYS A 429 -16.71 4.89 -5.68
CA LYS A 429 -16.72 4.57 -4.25
C LYS A 429 -15.39 3.99 -3.76
N GLN A 430 -14.75 3.14 -4.57
CA GLN A 430 -13.46 2.55 -4.21
C GLN A 430 -12.36 3.61 -4.12
N VAL A 431 -12.25 4.50 -5.12
CA VAL A 431 -11.30 5.61 -5.08
C VAL A 431 -11.62 6.60 -3.96
N ALA A 432 -12.89 6.95 -3.76
CA ALA A 432 -13.30 7.83 -2.66
C ALA A 432 -12.94 7.28 -1.27
N ALA A 433 -12.93 5.95 -1.09
CA ALA A 433 -12.46 5.32 0.14
C ALA A 433 -10.94 5.48 0.32
N PHE A 434 -10.13 5.29 -0.73
CA PHE A 434 -8.68 5.58 -0.67
C PHE A 434 -8.38 7.05 -0.37
N ASP A 435 -9.15 7.97 -0.95
CA ASP A 435 -8.99 9.42 -0.73
C ASP A 435 -9.34 9.83 0.71
N ARG A 436 -10.44 9.31 1.25
CA ARG A 436 -10.87 9.60 2.64
C ARG A 436 -9.81 9.19 3.65
N GLU A 437 -9.21 8.01 3.49
CA GLU A 437 -8.20 7.48 4.40
C GLU A 437 -6.81 8.15 4.25
N SER A 438 -6.70 9.20 3.41
CA SER A 438 -5.67 10.27 3.43
C SER A 438 -4.22 9.78 3.49
N SER A 439 -3.91 8.71 2.78
CA SER A 439 -3.08 7.73 3.46
C SER A 439 -3.51 6.32 3.25
N THR A 440 -3.84 5.76 4.39
CA THR A 440 -3.08 4.63 4.92
C THR A 440 -3.56 3.32 4.35
N LEU A 441 -4.72 3.37 3.68
CA LEU A 441 -5.32 2.30 2.95
C LEU A 441 -4.41 1.84 1.81
N ASP A 442 -4.08 0.56 1.87
CA ASP A 442 -3.26 -0.18 0.93
C ASP A 442 -4.11 -1.17 0.11
N LEU A 443 -5.25 -1.57 0.66
CA LEU A 443 -6.11 -2.63 0.13
C LEU A 443 -7.58 -2.37 0.51
N LEU A 444 -8.48 -2.39 -0.46
CA LEU A 444 -9.91 -2.24 -0.24
C LEU A 444 -10.64 -3.47 -0.75
N LEU A 445 -11.48 -4.05 0.10
CA LEU A 445 -12.37 -5.16 -0.25
C LEU A 445 -13.83 -4.73 -0.11
N SER A 446 -14.69 -5.27 -0.95
CA SER A 446 -16.13 -4.92 -0.99
C SER A 446 -17.03 -6.15 -0.98
N GLY A 447 -18.33 -5.93 -0.89
CA GLY A 447 -19.34 -6.95 -1.17
C GLY A 447 -19.53 -7.17 -2.67
N TRP A 448 -20.38 -8.12 -3.00
CA TRP A 448 -20.81 -8.40 -4.37
C TRP A 448 -22.22 -8.97 -4.40
N GLN A 449 -22.80 -9.13 -5.58
CA GLN A 449 -24.13 -9.72 -5.74
C GLN A 449 -24.14 -10.88 -6.73
N LEU A 450 -24.83 -11.97 -6.37
CA LEU A 450 -25.13 -13.07 -7.28
C LEU A 450 -26.44 -12.76 -8.02
N VAL A 451 -26.43 -12.89 -9.35
CA VAL A 451 -27.58 -12.67 -10.22
C VAL A 451 -28.05 -13.99 -10.83
N GLU A 452 -29.23 -14.43 -10.40
CA GLU A 452 -29.90 -15.68 -10.78
C GLU A 452 -31.21 -15.38 -11.52
N GLY A 453 -31.12 -15.04 -12.81
CA GLY A 453 -32.27 -14.57 -13.58
C GLY A 453 -32.76 -13.22 -13.04
N GLU A 454 -33.95 -13.19 -12.43
CA GLU A 454 -34.51 -11.99 -11.77
C GLU A 454 -34.11 -11.86 -10.29
N LYS A 455 -33.56 -12.93 -9.68
CA LYS A 455 -33.17 -12.94 -8.26
C LYS A 455 -31.77 -12.34 -8.11
N ILE A 456 -31.63 -11.37 -7.20
CA ILE A 456 -30.34 -10.79 -6.82
C ILE A 456 -30.10 -11.12 -5.33
N THR A 457 -28.95 -11.72 -5.03
CA THR A 457 -28.54 -12.05 -3.64
C THR A 457 -27.27 -11.28 -3.30
N GLN A 458 -27.30 -10.43 -2.28
CA GLN A 458 -26.11 -9.68 -1.83
C GLN A 458 -25.25 -10.52 -0.88
N VAL A 459 -23.93 -10.45 -1.07
CA VAL A 459 -22.91 -10.99 -0.19
C VAL A 459 -22.24 -9.82 0.52
N THR A 460 -22.31 -9.80 1.86
CA THR A 460 -21.92 -8.65 2.71
C THR A 460 -20.87 -9.09 3.75
N PRO A 461 -19.59 -9.26 3.35
CA PRO A 461 -18.61 -10.02 4.14
C PRO A 461 -18.36 -9.45 5.54
N TRP A 462 -18.42 -8.12 5.68
CA TRP A 462 -18.24 -7.37 6.92
C TRP A 462 -19.30 -7.66 8.00
N GLN A 463 -20.39 -8.38 7.69
CA GLN A 463 -21.37 -8.81 8.70
C GLN A 463 -20.94 -10.07 9.46
N GLU A 464 -20.11 -10.92 8.84
CA GLU A 464 -19.71 -12.23 9.38
C GLU A 464 -18.21 -12.40 9.60
N LEU A 465 -17.39 -11.58 8.92
CA LEU A 465 -15.94 -11.56 9.04
C LEU A 465 -15.50 -10.45 10.01
N PRO A 466 -14.32 -10.60 10.63
CA PRO A 466 -13.71 -9.52 11.39
C PRO A 466 -13.41 -8.31 10.50
N ASP A 467 -13.18 -7.16 11.14
CA ASP A 467 -12.45 -6.06 10.52
C ASP A 467 -11.09 -6.56 10.01
N LEU A 468 -10.67 -6.04 8.85
CA LEU A 468 -9.46 -6.52 8.17
C LEU A 468 -8.18 -6.09 8.91
N GLU A 469 -8.22 -5.02 9.68
CA GLU A 469 -7.14 -4.64 10.62
C GLU A 469 -6.97 -5.68 11.75
N ASP A 470 -8.04 -6.42 12.07
CA ASP A 470 -8.11 -7.52 13.04
C ASP A 470 -7.97 -8.92 12.37
N LEU A 471 -7.48 -8.95 11.12
CA LEU A 471 -7.34 -10.18 10.35
C LEU A 471 -6.16 -11.02 10.83
N HIS A 472 -6.47 -12.04 11.64
CA HIS A 472 -5.49 -13.03 12.06
C HIS A 472 -5.57 -14.31 11.23
N ILE A 473 -4.42 -14.93 10.96
CA ILE A 473 -4.27 -16.18 10.22
C ILE A 473 -5.17 -17.35 10.69
N TRP A 474 -5.58 -17.37 11.95
CA TRP A 474 -6.48 -18.40 12.49
C TRP A 474 -7.98 -18.06 12.37
N LYS A 475 -8.34 -16.95 11.71
CA LYS A 475 -9.69 -16.62 11.26
C LYS A 475 -9.90 -16.94 9.77
N LEU A 476 -8.90 -17.50 9.08
CA LEU A 476 -8.92 -17.76 7.63
C LEU A 476 -9.98 -18.76 7.17
N GLU A 477 -10.47 -19.66 8.04
CA GLU A 477 -11.53 -20.64 7.73
C GLU A 477 -12.68 -20.03 6.91
N LYS A 478 -13.10 -18.81 7.26
CA LYS A 478 -14.18 -18.09 6.58
C LYS A 478 -13.72 -17.04 5.56
N LEU A 479 -12.46 -16.58 5.60
CA LEU A 479 -12.04 -15.39 4.84
C LEU A 479 -12.20 -15.58 3.33
N TRP A 480 -11.82 -16.74 2.80
CA TRP A 480 -11.71 -16.99 1.36
C TRP A 480 -13.06 -17.12 0.64
N GLN A 481 -14.12 -17.56 1.32
CA GLN A 481 -15.44 -17.79 0.73
C GLN A 481 -16.03 -16.55 0.01
N PRO A 482 -16.06 -15.35 0.61
CA PRO A 482 -16.52 -14.13 -0.07
C PRO A 482 -15.50 -13.47 -1.01
N LEU A 483 -14.25 -13.93 -1.08
CA LEU A 483 -13.23 -13.28 -1.90
C LEU A 483 -13.37 -13.69 -3.36
N ARG A 484 -13.34 -12.70 -4.25
CA ARG A 484 -13.17 -12.85 -5.69
C ARG A 484 -12.15 -11.79 -6.13
N GLN A 485 -11.78 -11.73 -7.42
CA GLN A 485 -10.86 -10.65 -7.84
C GLN A 485 -11.62 -9.34 -8.11
N SER A 486 -12.83 -9.39 -8.68
CA SER A 486 -13.63 -8.19 -9.02
C SER A 486 -14.21 -7.41 -7.83
N ASN A 487 -14.05 -7.85 -6.59
CA ASN A 487 -14.43 -7.11 -5.37
C ASN A 487 -13.23 -6.59 -4.57
N ILE A 488 -12.04 -6.51 -5.19
CA ILE A 488 -10.81 -6.06 -4.54
C ILE A 488 -10.12 -4.98 -5.36
N MET A 489 -9.71 -3.90 -4.70
CA MET A 489 -8.82 -2.88 -5.27
C MET A 489 -7.56 -2.74 -4.41
N PHE A 490 -6.40 -2.81 -5.07
CA PHE A 490 -5.08 -2.73 -4.45
C PHE A 490 -4.47 -1.36 -4.72
N ARG A 491 -3.74 -0.79 -3.76
CA ARG A 491 -2.70 0.20 -4.05
C ARG A 491 -1.58 -0.51 -4.80
N ARG A 492 -1.26 -0.06 -6.01
CA ARG A 492 -0.33 -0.77 -6.91
C ARG A 492 1.02 -1.06 -6.28
N SER A 493 1.63 -0.06 -5.64
CA SER A 493 2.92 -0.17 -4.98
C SER A 493 2.97 -1.23 -3.86
N ARG A 494 1.82 -1.69 -3.37
CA ARG A 494 1.69 -2.79 -2.41
C ARG A 494 1.57 -4.14 -3.10
N LEU A 495 0.86 -4.23 -4.22
CA LEU A 495 0.85 -5.45 -5.03
C LEU A 495 2.23 -5.74 -5.62
N ASP A 496 2.92 -4.71 -6.12
CA ASP A 496 4.30 -4.82 -6.63
C ASP A 496 5.29 -5.22 -5.51
N LEU A 497 5.12 -4.70 -4.30
CA LEU A 497 5.89 -5.03 -3.09
C LEU A 497 5.89 -6.53 -2.73
N VAL A 498 4.81 -7.26 -3.03
CA VAL A 498 4.72 -8.71 -2.80
C VAL A 498 5.04 -9.55 -4.05
N GLY A 499 5.43 -8.91 -5.15
CA GLY A 499 5.75 -9.58 -6.42
C GLY A 499 4.52 -9.98 -7.25
N GLY A 500 3.36 -9.36 -7.00
CA GLY A 500 2.09 -9.72 -7.63
C GLY A 500 1.50 -11.01 -7.05
N PHE A 501 1.00 -11.88 -7.93
CA PHE A 501 0.35 -13.15 -7.56
C PHE A 501 1.30 -14.33 -7.79
N ASN A 502 1.37 -15.26 -6.84
CA ASN A 502 2.07 -16.53 -7.03
C ASN A 502 1.44 -17.33 -8.17
N ARG A 503 2.31 -17.93 -9.00
CA ARG A 503 1.97 -18.49 -10.32
C ARG A 503 1.60 -19.96 -10.28
N GLU A 504 2.06 -20.65 -9.22
CA GLU A 504 1.82 -22.08 -9.00
C GLU A 504 0.48 -22.32 -8.28
N LEU A 505 -0.15 -21.27 -7.75
CA LEU A 505 -1.43 -21.33 -7.04
C LEU A 505 -2.60 -21.03 -7.99
N ASN A 506 -3.75 -21.68 -7.74
CA ASN A 506 -5.02 -21.25 -8.32
C ASN A 506 -5.41 -19.82 -7.87
N GLN A 507 -6.37 -19.23 -8.59
CA GLN A 507 -6.83 -17.86 -8.39
C GLN A 507 -7.25 -17.53 -6.95
N GLU A 508 -8.02 -18.40 -6.29
CA GLU A 508 -8.53 -18.14 -4.93
C GLU A 508 -7.40 -18.21 -3.90
N ALA A 509 -6.52 -19.21 -4.01
CA ALA A 509 -5.33 -19.35 -3.17
C ALA A 509 -4.37 -18.17 -3.35
N ALA A 510 -4.10 -17.73 -4.58
CA ALA A 510 -3.23 -16.59 -4.87
C ALA A 510 -3.77 -15.26 -4.32
N ILE A 511 -5.09 -15.02 -4.40
CA ILE A 511 -5.72 -13.82 -3.81
C ILE A 511 -5.54 -13.82 -2.29
N VAL A 512 -5.81 -14.96 -1.63
CA VAL A 512 -5.69 -15.10 -0.17
C VAL A 512 -4.24 -14.95 0.29
N GLU A 513 -3.30 -15.55 -0.42
CA GLU A 513 -1.86 -15.42 -0.18
C GLU A 513 -1.41 -13.95 -0.22
N VAL A 514 -1.78 -13.20 -1.27
CA VAL A 514 -1.48 -11.76 -1.40
C VAL A 514 -2.06 -10.96 -0.24
N ILE A 515 -3.35 -11.16 0.11
CA ILE A 515 -4.00 -10.42 1.21
C ILE A 515 -3.27 -10.68 2.54
N ILE A 516 -2.89 -11.93 2.83
CA ILE A 516 -2.19 -12.28 4.07
C ILE A 516 -0.75 -11.72 4.06
N ASN A 517 -0.06 -11.79 2.92
CA ASN A 517 1.27 -11.19 2.75
C ASN A 517 1.26 -9.67 3.01
N LEU A 518 0.21 -8.98 2.61
CA LEU A 518 0.03 -7.54 2.82
C LEU A 518 -0.42 -7.21 4.25
N VAL A 519 -1.62 -7.66 4.61
CA VAL A 519 -2.28 -7.25 5.86
C VAL A 519 -1.56 -7.86 7.06
N PHE A 520 -1.39 -9.19 7.06
CA PHE A 520 -0.93 -9.90 8.23
C PHE A 520 0.59 -9.86 8.41
N LEU A 521 1.37 -10.05 7.34
CA LEU A 521 2.84 -10.10 7.43
C LEU A 521 3.51 -8.72 7.36
N ARG A 522 2.91 -7.75 6.65
CA ARG A 522 3.51 -6.43 6.40
C ARG A 522 2.79 -5.27 7.08
N GLY A 523 1.62 -5.50 7.69
CA GLY A 523 0.85 -4.47 8.37
C GLY A 523 0.23 -3.45 7.42
N SER A 524 -0.02 -3.84 6.18
CA SER A 524 -0.75 -3.01 5.21
C SER A 524 -2.18 -2.78 5.69
N ARG A 525 -2.67 -1.53 5.65
CA ARG A 525 -4.02 -1.23 6.14
C ARG A 525 -5.04 -1.67 5.11
N ALA A 526 -6.05 -2.41 5.56
CA ALA A 526 -7.12 -2.90 4.72
C ALA A 526 -8.50 -2.59 5.32
N LEU A 527 -9.48 -2.28 4.47
CA LEU A 527 -10.84 -1.95 4.89
C LEU A 527 -11.90 -2.65 4.05
N TRP A 528 -13.05 -2.90 4.68
CA TRP A 528 -14.28 -3.26 4.00
C TRP A 528 -14.99 -1.99 3.54
N LEU A 529 -15.22 -1.84 2.24
CA LEU A 529 -16.26 -0.98 1.71
C LEU A 529 -17.61 -1.69 1.96
N PRO A 530 -18.53 -1.16 2.78
CA PRO A 530 -19.74 -1.85 3.20
C PRO A 530 -20.86 -1.79 2.13
N GLU A 531 -20.47 -1.99 0.88
CA GLU A 531 -21.33 -1.93 -0.31
C GLU A 531 -20.91 -3.01 -1.31
N ALA A 532 -21.82 -3.40 -2.21
CA ALA A 532 -21.45 -4.23 -3.36
C ALA A 532 -20.79 -3.38 -4.46
N THR A 533 -19.74 -3.90 -5.10
CA THR A 533 -19.10 -3.23 -6.26
C THR A 533 -19.22 -4.01 -7.56
N CYS A 534 -19.58 -5.29 -7.52
CA CYS A 534 -19.66 -6.14 -8.70
C CYS A 534 -20.76 -7.20 -8.61
N SER A 535 -21.10 -7.75 -9.77
CA SER A 535 -22.15 -8.74 -9.99
C SER A 535 -21.60 -9.97 -10.69
N TYR A 536 -21.92 -11.16 -10.16
CA TYR A 536 -21.58 -12.46 -10.73
C TYR A 536 -22.85 -13.15 -11.25
N PHE A 537 -22.77 -13.83 -12.40
CA PHE A 537 -23.91 -14.49 -13.03
C PHE A 537 -23.71 -16.01 -13.01
N GLY A 538 -24.53 -16.74 -12.24
CA GLY A 538 -24.41 -18.20 -12.10
C GLY A 538 -25.52 -18.79 -11.22
N GLN A 539 -25.70 -20.11 -11.25
CA GLN A 539 -26.71 -20.81 -10.43
C GLN A 539 -26.18 -21.11 -9.02
N SER A 540 -27.02 -21.04 -8.00
CA SER A 540 -26.67 -21.16 -6.57
C SER A 540 -25.80 -22.37 -6.19
N ASN A 541 -25.93 -23.48 -6.93
CA ASN A 541 -25.22 -24.72 -6.65
C ASN A 541 -23.69 -24.56 -6.69
N THR A 542 -23.15 -23.58 -7.41
CA THR A 542 -21.70 -23.35 -7.45
C THR A 542 -21.13 -22.85 -6.12
N ILE A 543 -21.91 -22.15 -5.29
CA ILE A 543 -21.44 -21.66 -3.98
C ILE A 543 -21.31 -22.83 -2.98
N GLU A 544 -22.23 -23.80 -3.02
CA GLU A 544 -22.14 -25.00 -2.18
C GLU A 544 -21.12 -26.01 -2.73
N GLU A 545 -20.98 -26.18 -4.05
CA GLU A 545 -19.98 -27.09 -4.63
C GLU A 545 -18.53 -26.58 -4.43
N GLN A 546 -18.28 -25.26 -4.56
CA GLN A 546 -16.98 -24.64 -4.20
C GLN A 546 -16.66 -24.77 -2.70
N SER A 547 -17.65 -24.99 -1.83
CA SER A 547 -17.42 -25.13 -0.39
C SER A 547 -16.89 -26.51 0.05
N SER A 548 -16.82 -27.49 -0.86
CA SER A 548 -16.72 -28.91 -0.49
C SER A 548 -15.31 -29.46 -0.21
N SER A 549 -14.24 -28.75 -0.56
CA SER A 549 -12.89 -29.08 -0.06
C SER A 549 -11.91 -27.90 -0.14
N VAL A 550 -11.02 -27.81 0.84
CA VAL A 550 -9.84 -26.93 0.78
C VAL A 550 -8.94 -27.45 -0.35
N SER A 551 -8.71 -26.64 -1.39
CA SER A 551 -7.74 -26.97 -2.45
C SER A 551 -6.36 -27.22 -1.87
N GLU A 552 -5.55 -28.06 -2.52
CA GLU A 552 -4.20 -28.36 -2.02
C GLU A 552 -3.37 -27.07 -1.93
N ASP A 553 -3.49 -26.21 -2.94
CA ASP A 553 -2.92 -24.87 -3.02
C ASP A 553 -3.26 -24.01 -1.79
N MET A 554 -4.52 -24.06 -1.29
CA MET A 554 -4.93 -23.31 -0.10
C MET A 554 -4.31 -23.90 1.18
N LYS A 555 -4.10 -25.23 1.25
CA LYS A 555 -3.32 -25.83 2.34
C LYS A 555 -1.87 -25.40 2.25
N GLU A 556 -1.29 -25.36 1.05
CA GLU A 556 0.08 -24.90 0.81
C GLU A 556 0.26 -23.45 1.24
N VAL A 557 -0.69 -22.55 0.91
CA VAL A 557 -0.71 -21.16 1.41
C VAL A 557 -0.67 -21.13 2.93
N ILE A 558 -1.60 -21.82 3.61
CA ILE A 558 -1.64 -21.89 5.08
C ILE A 558 -0.30 -22.42 5.63
N ASP A 559 0.20 -23.53 5.09
CA ASP A 559 1.47 -24.16 5.49
C ASP A 559 2.68 -23.25 5.26
N SER A 560 2.72 -22.52 4.16
CA SER A 560 3.78 -21.55 3.82
C SER A 560 3.80 -20.40 4.82
N ILE A 561 2.64 -19.81 5.13
CA ILE A 561 2.56 -18.70 6.08
C ILE A 561 2.97 -19.16 7.49
N PHE A 562 2.52 -20.34 7.95
CA PHE A 562 2.94 -20.86 9.26
C PHE A 562 4.43 -21.25 9.34
N LYS A 563 5.17 -21.31 8.22
CA LYS A 563 6.64 -21.46 8.19
C LYS A 563 7.39 -20.12 8.24
N GLN A 564 6.71 -18.98 8.08
CA GLN A 564 7.36 -17.66 8.04
C GLN A 564 8.03 -17.31 9.38
N PRO A 565 9.26 -16.74 9.39
CA PRO A 565 9.97 -16.38 10.62
C PRO A 565 9.22 -15.39 11.54
N THR A 566 8.32 -14.60 10.96
CA THR A 566 7.45 -13.65 11.67
C THR A 566 6.34 -14.34 12.49
N VAL A 567 6.01 -15.61 12.21
CA VAL A 567 5.00 -16.39 12.94
C VAL A 567 5.58 -16.94 14.24
N LYS A 568 5.26 -16.25 15.34
CA LYS A 568 5.74 -16.58 16.69
C LYS A 568 5.24 -17.94 17.16
N GLY A 569 6.04 -18.63 17.99
CA GLY A 569 5.72 -19.99 18.48
C GLY A 569 4.38 -20.15 19.21
N TRP A 570 3.83 -19.07 19.80
CA TRP A 570 2.48 -19.12 20.40
C TRP A 570 1.36 -19.19 19.34
N MET A 571 1.58 -18.64 18.15
CA MET A 571 0.61 -18.62 17.05
C MET A 571 0.46 -19.98 16.38
N GLN A 572 1.53 -20.78 16.38
CA GLN A 572 1.56 -22.15 15.84
C GLN A 572 0.43 -23.03 16.42
N LYS A 573 0.06 -22.78 17.68
CA LYS A 573 -1.07 -23.46 18.38
C LYS A 573 -2.43 -23.25 17.69
N PHE A 574 -2.56 -22.24 16.84
CA PHE A 574 -3.79 -21.94 16.11
C PHE A 574 -3.79 -22.43 14.66
N LYS A 575 -2.73 -23.10 14.19
CA LYS A 575 -2.64 -23.62 12.81
C LYS A 575 -3.84 -24.48 12.42
N ALA A 576 -4.26 -25.39 13.29
CA ALA A 576 -5.44 -26.23 13.07
C ALA A 576 -6.76 -25.45 12.90
N ARG A 577 -6.84 -24.18 13.33
CA ARG A 577 -8.03 -23.30 13.17
C ARG A 577 -8.01 -22.50 11.85
N ALA A 578 -6.88 -22.45 11.16
CA ALA A 578 -6.79 -21.78 9.86
C ALA A 578 -7.45 -22.63 8.74
N TYR A 579 -7.44 -23.96 8.88
CA TYR A 579 -8.12 -24.86 7.96
C TYR A 579 -9.64 -24.90 8.25
N PRO A 580 -10.49 -24.84 7.21
CA PRO A 580 -11.93 -25.11 7.31
C PRO A 580 -12.31 -26.43 8.01
N LYS A 581 -13.36 -26.37 8.84
CA LYS A 581 -13.98 -27.54 9.49
C LYS A 581 -14.39 -28.59 8.46
N GLY A 582 -13.84 -29.78 8.61
CA GLY A 582 -13.97 -30.89 7.65
C GLY A 582 -12.62 -31.49 7.28
N VAL A 583 -11.54 -30.69 7.34
CA VAL A 583 -10.17 -31.18 7.16
C VAL A 583 -9.71 -31.94 8.42
N GLY A 584 -10.02 -33.23 8.48
CA GLY A 584 -9.51 -34.13 9.51
C GLY A 584 -8.03 -34.45 9.28
N SER A 585 -7.13 -33.69 9.90
CA SER A 585 -5.71 -34.08 10.01
C SER A 585 -5.60 -35.33 10.88
N ARG A 586 -5.51 -36.51 10.26
CA ARG A 586 -4.99 -37.72 10.91
C ARG A 586 -3.48 -37.55 11.13
N GLU A 587 -3.10 -36.82 12.16
CA GLU A 587 -1.73 -36.86 12.65
C GLU A 587 -1.45 -38.25 13.21
N SER A 588 -0.57 -38.99 12.56
CA SER A 588 0.08 -40.17 13.12
C SER A 588 1.15 -39.72 14.14
N GLY A 589 0.70 -39.18 15.27
CA GLY A 589 1.54 -38.54 16.29
C GLY A 589 1.00 -38.72 17.70
N ILE A 590 1.77 -39.45 18.52
CA ILE A 590 1.65 -39.70 19.96
C ILE A 590 0.69 -38.75 20.72
N GLY A 591 -0.48 -39.27 21.10
CA GLY A 591 -1.47 -38.51 21.88
C GLY A 591 -1.06 -38.31 23.34
N ASN A 592 -0.87 -37.05 23.75
CA ASN A 592 -0.90 -36.68 25.16
C ASN A 592 -2.37 -36.61 25.62
N ARG A 593 -2.74 -37.47 26.57
CA ARG A 593 -4.02 -37.38 27.27
C ARG A 593 -4.00 -36.18 28.22
N GLU A 594 -4.74 -35.13 27.92
CA GLU A 594 -5.24 -34.24 28.98
C GLU A 594 -6.43 -34.89 29.67
N SER A 595 -6.38 -34.96 30.99
CA SER A 595 -7.43 -35.53 31.84
C SER A 595 -8.54 -34.51 32.06
N GLY A 596 -9.61 -34.57 31.27
CA GLY A 596 -10.76 -33.67 31.40
C GLY A 596 -12.06 -34.31 30.93
N ILE A 597 -12.88 -34.75 31.90
CA ILE A 597 -14.33 -35.03 31.86
C ILE A 597 -14.94 -35.22 30.46
N GLY A 598 -15.15 -36.47 30.07
CA GLY A 598 -15.80 -36.80 28.81
C GLY A 598 -17.32 -36.64 28.85
N SER A 599 -17.88 -36.09 27.77
CA SER A 599 -19.27 -36.30 27.37
C SER A 599 -19.25 -37.13 26.08
N ARG A 600 -19.83 -38.34 26.13
CA ARG A 600 -20.04 -39.19 24.96
C ARG A 600 -21.42 -38.92 24.37
N GLU A 601 -21.58 -39.41 23.14
CA GLU A 601 -22.81 -39.56 22.35
C GLU A 601 -23.15 -38.42 21.38
N SER A 602 -23.65 -38.69 20.17
CA SER A 602 -23.61 -39.95 19.38
C SER A 602 -23.85 -39.61 17.90
N GLY A 603 -23.26 -40.36 16.98
CA GLY A 603 -23.65 -40.30 15.56
C GLY A 603 -24.88 -41.19 15.30
N ILE A 604 -25.19 -41.40 14.00
CA ILE A 604 -26.35 -42.11 13.41
C ILE A 604 -27.42 -41.10 12.95
N GLY A 605 -27.96 -41.12 11.72
CA GLY A 605 -27.93 -42.16 10.69
C GLY A 605 -29.35 -42.69 10.44
N SER A 606 -29.90 -42.46 9.25
CA SER A 606 -31.34 -42.60 8.99
C SER A 606 -31.86 -44.05 9.15
N ARG A 607 -32.93 -44.24 9.94
CA ARG A 607 -33.95 -45.30 9.72
C ARG A 607 -35.26 -45.02 10.48
N GLU A 608 -36.32 -45.67 10.03
CA GLU A 608 -37.73 -45.34 10.29
C GLU A 608 -38.32 -45.91 11.59
N SER A 609 -39.53 -45.42 11.90
CA SER A 609 -40.57 -45.97 12.80
C SER A 609 -40.41 -45.74 14.32
N GLY A 610 -41.52 -45.43 15.00
CA GLY A 610 -41.61 -45.42 16.47
C GLY A 610 -42.36 -44.22 17.07
N ILE A 611 -43.63 -44.44 17.39
CA ILE A 611 -44.57 -43.51 18.06
C ILE A 611 -44.15 -43.18 19.53
N GLU A 612 -44.63 -42.02 20.03
CA GLU A 612 -44.97 -41.69 21.44
C GLU A 612 -44.10 -40.80 22.37
N SER A 613 -44.62 -39.58 22.58
CA SER A 613 -44.84 -38.91 23.89
C SER A 613 -43.71 -38.19 24.67
N ASN A 614 -43.71 -36.86 24.53
CA ASN A 614 -43.99 -35.87 25.59
C ASN A 614 -43.25 -35.96 26.95
N LYS A 615 -42.40 -34.96 27.27
CA LYS A 615 -42.66 -33.94 28.33
C LYS A 615 -41.60 -32.83 28.49
N ASN A 616 -42.12 -31.63 28.82
CA ASN A 616 -41.42 -30.39 29.17
C ASN A 616 -40.31 -30.51 30.25
N ARG A 617 -39.27 -29.65 30.16
CA ARG A 617 -39.13 -28.45 31.02
C ARG A 617 -37.90 -27.56 30.74
N THR A 618 -38.17 -26.29 30.42
CA THR A 618 -37.50 -25.04 30.86
C THR A 618 -36.05 -25.08 31.38
N TYR A 619 -35.18 -24.28 30.74
CA TYR A 619 -33.97 -23.71 31.36
C TYR A 619 -34.18 -22.24 31.71
N ALA A 620 -33.67 -21.82 32.87
CA ALA A 620 -33.65 -20.43 33.33
C ALA A 620 -32.27 -19.80 33.12
N VAL A 621 -32.27 -18.49 32.87
CA VAL A 621 -31.06 -17.66 32.67
C VAL A 621 -30.37 -17.39 34.00
N ASN A 622 -29.04 -17.30 34.00
CA ASN A 622 -28.32 -16.46 34.98
C ASN A 622 -27.02 -15.89 34.42
N LEU A 623 -26.78 -14.62 34.74
CA LEU A 623 -25.63 -13.78 34.34
C LEU A 623 -24.56 -13.80 35.44
N ILE A 624 -23.27 -13.86 35.08
CA ILE A 624 -22.16 -13.31 35.89
C ILE A 624 -21.07 -12.74 34.95
N SER A 625 -20.60 -11.52 35.24
CA SER A 625 -19.51 -10.83 34.53
C SER A 625 -18.11 -11.25 35.04
N PRO A 626 -17.04 -11.18 34.21
CA PRO A 626 -15.67 -11.42 34.64
C PRO A 626 -14.95 -10.14 35.13
N PRO A 627 -13.84 -10.28 35.89
CA PRO A 627 -12.92 -9.20 36.27
C PRO A 627 -11.93 -8.83 35.15
#